data_AF-A0A967U3J7-F1
#
_entry.id   AF-A0A967U3J7-F1
#
_cell.length_a   1.000
_cell.length_b   1.000
_cell.length_c   1.000
_cell.angle_alpha   90.00
_cell.angle_beta   90.00
_cell.angle_gamma   90.00
#
_symmetry.space_group_name_H-M   'P 1'
#
loop_
_entity.id
_entity.type
_entity.pdbx_description
1 polymer ?
#
loop_
_entity_poly.entity_id
_entity_poly.type
_entity_poly.pdbx_seq_one_letter_code
_entity_poly.pdbx_strand_id
1 'polypeptide(L)'
;MIITPNIALEAEPRRNKPDEPQEKSYIRATDSVINHTRVAVRGLDGSEKADIFELDFNYDNNNIYVQASAESRIAASFIDFGILNILSLACIFCILLISGYKINKSLLQIKEHIILIYFVLLFLSTSYFVLMQGFGGRTMGKVILSLKVIKKEGLEIGFVDSFIRFIRLLHLDSSCVFGVYMVLYRLKFSGLA
;
A
#
# COMPACT_ATOMS: atom_id res chain seq x y z
N MET A 1 94.67 23.15 -26.25
CA MET A 1 94.66 24.34 -25.36
C MET A 1 93.20 24.63 -25.06
N ILE A 2 92.68 24.07 -23.97
CA ILE A 2 92.26 24.78 -22.73
C ILE A 2 90.96 25.58 -22.96
N ILE A 3 89.77 25.07 -22.66
CA ILE A 3 88.97 25.02 -21.39
C ILE A 3 87.68 25.86 -21.59
N THR A 4 86.53 25.14 -21.64
CA THR A 4 85.16 25.33 -21.07
C THR A 4 84.58 26.71 -20.67
N PRO A 5 83.28 26.82 -20.27
CA PRO A 5 82.02 26.17 -20.71
C PRO A 5 80.85 27.19 -20.87
N ASN A 6 79.66 26.78 -21.36
CA ASN A 6 78.41 27.32 -20.81
C ASN A 6 77.19 26.41 -20.99
N ILE A 7 76.33 26.44 -19.97
CA ILE A 7 75.18 25.59 -19.67
C ILE A 7 73.91 26.21 -20.29
N ALA A 8 72.99 25.40 -20.83
CA ALA A 8 71.58 25.79 -20.94
C ALA A 8 70.65 24.57 -20.88
N LEU A 9 69.64 24.72 -20.03
CA LEU A 9 68.49 23.86 -19.74
C LEU A 9 67.50 23.79 -20.90
N GLU A 10 66.77 22.67 -21.01
CA GLU A 10 65.37 22.53 -21.49
C GLU A 10 65.07 21.03 -21.66
N ALA A 11 63.90 20.43 -21.46
CA ALA A 11 62.68 20.69 -20.71
C ALA A 11 61.96 19.32 -20.68
N GLU A 12 61.33 18.93 -19.56
CA GLU A 12 60.63 17.65 -19.43
C GLU A 12 59.32 17.58 -20.26
N PRO A 13 58.94 16.38 -20.75
CA PRO A 13 57.76 16.19 -21.61
C PRO A 13 56.43 16.17 -20.83
N ARG A 14 55.46 16.96 -21.31
CA ARG A 14 54.07 16.98 -20.83
C ARG A 14 53.40 15.62 -21.01
N ARG A 15 52.91 15.06 -19.89
CA ARG A 15 52.11 13.83 -19.82
C ARG A 15 50.63 14.17 -20.06
N ASN A 16 50.06 13.67 -21.16
CA ASN A 16 48.63 13.77 -21.47
C ASN A 16 47.79 12.95 -20.47
N LYS A 17 46.74 13.57 -19.93
CA LYS A 17 45.73 12.93 -19.07
C LYS A 17 44.45 12.69 -19.93
N PRO A 18 43.81 11.51 -19.83
CA PRO A 18 42.66 11.15 -20.66
C PRO A 18 41.37 11.86 -20.23
N ASP A 19 40.50 12.04 -21.23
CA ASP A 19 39.22 12.75 -21.20
C ASP A 19 38.22 12.16 -20.20
N GLU A 20 37.64 13.05 -19.39
CA GLU A 20 36.58 12.76 -18.41
C GLU A 20 35.20 12.94 -19.08
N PRO A 21 34.19 12.09 -18.82
CA PRO A 21 32.91 12.13 -19.54
C PRO A 21 32.05 13.35 -19.19
N GLN A 22 31.43 13.94 -20.22
CA GLN A 22 30.50 15.07 -20.13
C GLN A 22 29.19 14.67 -19.43
N GLU A 23 29.08 14.96 -18.12
CA GLU A 23 27.85 14.85 -17.33
C GLU A 23 27.32 16.23 -16.91
N LYS A 24 27.02 17.12 -17.88
CA LYS A 24 26.39 18.43 -17.59
C LYS A 24 25.48 18.91 -18.72
N SER A 25 24.26 18.38 -18.83
CA SER A 25 23.20 19.07 -19.60
C SER A 25 21.75 18.68 -19.30
N TYR A 26 21.42 18.08 -18.14
CA TYR A 26 20.02 17.76 -17.79
C TYR A 26 19.50 18.38 -16.48
N ILE A 27 20.30 19.21 -15.81
CA ILE A 27 19.91 19.92 -14.58
C ILE A 27 19.85 21.43 -14.88
N ARG A 28 18.86 21.86 -15.67
CA ARG A 28 18.51 23.29 -15.80
C ARG A 28 17.08 23.54 -16.28
N ALA A 29 16.11 22.78 -15.79
CA ALA A 29 14.70 23.01 -16.14
C ALA A 29 13.68 22.72 -15.02
N THR A 30 14.09 22.60 -13.75
CA THR A 30 13.16 22.23 -12.66
C THR A 30 13.26 23.07 -11.39
N ASP A 31 14.01 24.18 -11.40
CA ASP A 31 14.23 25.03 -10.21
C ASP A 31 13.30 26.27 -10.11
N SER A 32 12.29 26.41 -10.97
CA SER A 32 11.44 27.62 -10.98
C SER A 32 9.98 27.42 -10.55
N VAL A 33 9.60 26.28 -9.98
CA VAL A 33 8.20 26.01 -9.55
C VAL A 33 8.08 25.59 -8.08
N ILE A 34 9.09 25.89 -7.25
CA ILE A 34 9.04 25.63 -5.80
C ILE A 34 9.36 26.93 -5.06
N ASN A 35 8.46 27.90 -5.14
CA ASN A 35 8.41 29.03 -4.22
C ASN A 35 6.97 29.51 -4.16
N HIS A 36 6.17 28.91 -3.30
CA HIS A 36 5.15 29.58 -2.49
C HIS A 36 4.42 28.52 -1.68
N THR A 37 4.68 28.53 -0.37
CA THR A 37 3.80 28.18 0.77
C THR A 37 4.63 27.55 1.89
N ARG A 38 5.49 28.35 2.54
CA ARG A 38 5.99 28.04 3.88
C ARG A 38 4.88 28.45 4.86
N VAL A 39 4.10 27.49 5.35
CA VAL A 39 3.21 27.72 6.50
C VAL A 39 4.06 27.59 7.76
N ALA A 40 4.16 28.69 8.49
CA ALA A 40 4.80 28.73 9.80
C ALA A 40 3.93 27.97 10.81
N VAL A 41 4.43 26.83 11.32
CA VAL A 41 3.81 26.16 12.46
C VAL A 41 4.41 26.75 13.73
N ARG A 42 3.64 27.67 14.32
CA ARG A 42 3.87 28.32 15.61
C ARG A 42 3.70 27.27 16.70
N GLY A 43 4.73 27.12 17.54
CA GLY A 43 4.72 26.23 18.69
C GLY A 43 3.61 26.57 19.68
N LEU A 44 2.94 25.54 20.19
CA LEU A 44 2.16 25.59 21.41
C LEU A 44 2.61 24.42 22.29
N ASP A 45 3.34 24.83 23.32
CA ASP A 45 3.56 24.16 24.60
C ASP A 45 2.22 23.83 25.27
N GLY A 46 2.13 22.65 25.88
CA GLY A 46 0.90 22.17 26.52
C GLY A 46 0.98 20.71 26.95
N SER A 47 1.66 20.48 28.07
CA SER A 47 1.61 19.30 28.94
C SER A 47 0.26 18.56 28.98
N GLU A 48 0.24 17.29 28.57
CA GLU A 48 -0.55 16.24 29.25
C GLU A 48 0.09 14.86 28.98
N LYS A 49 0.70 14.30 30.03
CA LYS A 49 1.21 12.91 30.04
C LYS A 49 0.03 11.94 30.04
N ALA A 50 -0.17 11.25 28.93
CA ALA A 50 -0.85 9.96 28.91
C ALA A 50 0.19 8.91 28.52
N ASP A 51 0.54 8.03 29.45
CA ASP A 51 1.32 6.82 29.20
C ASP A 51 0.51 5.91 28.26
N ILE A 52 0.64 6.14 26.96
CA ILE A 52 0.11 5.28 25.90
C ILE A 52 1.32 4.64 25.24
N PHE A 53 1.55 3.37 25.61
CA PHE A 53 2.34 2.35 24.91
C PHE A 53 3.12 2.87 23.69
N GLU A 54 4.29 3.47 23.94
CA GLU A 54 5.24 3.83 22.88
C GLU A 54 5.83 2.54 22.32
N LEU A 55 5.24 2.05 21.23
CA LEU A 55 5.95 1.17 20.31
C LEU A 55 7.01 2.03 19.62
N ASP A 56 8.25 1.88 20.06
CA ASP A 56 9.45 2.49 19.48
C ASP A 56 9.68 1.91 18.07
N PHE A 57 8.95 2.44 17.08
CA PHE A 57 9.16 2.15 15.68
C PHE A 57 10.24 3.09 15.15
N ASN A 58 11.49 2.67 15.31
CA ASN A 58 12.65 3.27 14.67
C ASN A 58 12.42 3.38 13.15
N TYR A 59 12.26 4.61 12.67
CA TYR A 59 11.80 4.96 11.33
C TYR A 59 12.98 5.32 10.44
N ASP A 60 13.29 4.47 9.46
CA ASP A 60 14.32 4.75 8.45
C ASP A 60 13.78 5.71 7.37
N ASN A 61 14.41 6.88 7.30
CA ASN A 61 13.86 8.16 6.83
C ASN A 61 14.16 8.51 5.37
N ASN A 62 14.54 7.54 4.52
CA ASN A 62 15.05 7.83 3.17
C ASN A 62 14.23 7.26 1.99
N ASN A 63 13.04 6.70 2.22
CA ASN A 63 12.20 6.18 1.12
C ASN A 63 11.28 7.27 0.54
N ILE A 64 11.59 7.75 -0.67
CA ILE A 64 10.72 8.65 -1.43
C ILE A 64 9.50 7.86 -1.93
N TYR A 65 8.33 8.13 -1.36
CA TYR A 65 7.09 7.48 -1.77
C TYR A 65 6.41 8.25 -2.90
N VAL A 66 6.22 7.59 -4.04
CA VAL A 66 5.43 8.12 -5.16
C VAL A 66 4.00 7.62 -5.05
N GLN A 67 3.04 8.51 -5.29
CA GLN A 67 1.64 8.15 -5.31
C GLN A 67 1.37 7.10 -6.40
N ALA A 68 1.00 5.89 -5.99
CA ALA A 68 0.67 4.82 -6.94
C ALA A 68 -0.53 5.18 -7.81
N SER A 69 -0.48 4.78 -9.08
CA SER A 69 -1.57 4.94 -10.04
C SER A 69 -2.84 4.21 -9.58
N ALA A 70 -4.00 4.66 -10.05
CA ALA A 70 -5.28 4.02 -9.72
C ALA A 70 -5.31 2.55 -10.16
N GLU A 71 -4.77 2.26 -11.35
CA GLU A 71 -4.68 0.92 -11.93
C GLU A 71 -3.89 -0.05 -11.04
N SER A 72 -2.73 0.38 -10.52
CA SER A 72 -1.91 -0.44 -9.62
C SER A 72 -2.65 -0.77 -8.32
N ARG A 73 -3.41 0.19 -7.78
CA ARG A 73 -4.23 -0.03 -6.58
C ARG A 73 -5.37 -1.01 -6.84
N ILE A 74 -6.00 -0.92 -8.02
CA ILE A 74 -7.07 -1.83 -8.43
C ILE A 74 -6.51 -3.25 -8.62
N ALA A 75 -5.36 -3.38 -9.29
CA ALA A 75 -4.68 -4.66 -9.48
C ALA A 75 -4.32 -5.32 -8.14
N ALA A 76 -3.82 -4.55 -7.16
CA ALA A 76 -3.55 -5.05 -5.82
C ALA A 76 -4.80 -5.64 -5.15
N SER A 77 -5.93 -4.92 -5.25
CA SER A 77 -7.21 -5.37 -4.71
C SER A 77 -7.71 -6.65 -5.38
N PHE A 78 -7.51 -6.82 -6.69
CA PHE A 78 -7.85 -8.06 -7.40
C PHE A 78 -7.01 -9.25 -6.93
N ILE A 79 -5.71 -9.04 -6.68
CA ILE A 79 -4.84 -10.10 -6.14
C ILE A 79 -5.29 -10.47 -4.72
N ASP A 80 -5.54 -9.49 -3.85
CA ASP A 80 -6.07 -9.73 -2.51
C ASP A 80 -7.41 -10.48 -2.55
N PHE A 81 -8.30 -10.13 -3.49
CA PHE A 81 -9.55 -10.85 -3.72
C PHE A 81 -9.31 -12.31 -4.12
N GLY A 82 -8.39 -12.58 -5.04
CA GLY A 82 -8.03 -13.94 -5.44
C GLY A 82 -7.51 -14.77 -4.27
N ILE A 83 -6.59 -14.21 -3.47
CA ILE A 83 -6.04 -14.84 -2.27
C ILE A 83 -7.14 -15.19 -1.27
N LEU A 84 -8.05 -14.23 -1.00
CA LEU A 84 -9.17 -14.46 -0.09
C LEU A 84 -10.14 -15.53 -0.59
N ASN A 85 -10.39 -15.62 -1.90
CA ASN A 85 -11.24 -16.66 -2.47
C ASN A 85 -10.60 -18.06 -2.33
N ILE A 86 -9.30 -18.18 -2.60
CA ILE A 86 -8.57 -19.44 -2.42
C ILE A 86 -8.59 -19.86 -0.95
N LEU A 87 -8.33 -18.93 -0.03
CA LEU A 87 -8.34 -19.18 1.41
C LEU A 87 -9.75 -19.57 1.89
N SER A 88 -10.78 -18.89 1.38
CA SER A 88 -12.19 -19.18 1.67
C SER A 88 -12.59 -20.58 1.21
N LEU A 89 -12.21 -20.97 -0.01
CA LEU A 89 -12.46 -22.31 -0.54
C LEU A 89 -11.75 -23.38 0.29
N ALA A 90 -10.50 -23.13 0.68
CA ALA A 90 -9.75 -24.02 1.56
C ALA A 90 -10.42 -24.19 2.93
N CYS A 91 -10.90 -23.10 3.56
CA CYS A 91 -11.63 -23.16 4.82
C CYS A 91 -12.92 -23.96 4.70
N ILE A 92 -13.73 -23.71 3.65
CA ILE A 92 -14.97 -24.47 3.39
C ILE A 92 -14.65 -25.96 3.20
N PHE A 93 -13.62 -26.27 2.41
CA PHE A 93 -13.19 -27.64 2.18
C PHE A 93 -12.77 -28.33 3.47
N CYS A 94 -11.97 -27.68 4.32
CA CYS A 94 -11.59 -28.20 5.63
C CYS A 94 -12.81 -28.46 6.54
N ILE A 95 -13.77 -27.53 6.58
CA ILE A 95 -15.01 -27.69 7.35
C ILE A 95 -15.81 -28.91 6.85
N LEU A 96 -15.92 -29.08 5.53
CA LEU A 96 -16.61 -30.23 4.93
C LEU A 96 -15.92 -31.56 5.28
N LEU A 97 -14.58 -31.60 5.24
CA LEU A 97 -13.80 -32.78 5.61
C LEU A 97 -14.01 -33.15 7.08
N ILE A 98 -13.90 -32.18 8.00
CA ILE A 98 -14.05 -32.41 9.45
C ILE A 98 -15.48 -32.82 9.79
N SER A 99 -16.48 -32.23 9.12
CA SER A 99 -17.89 -32.52 9.38
C SER A 99 -18.34 -33.90 8.87
N GLY A 100 -17.48 -34.63 8.15
CA GLY A 100 -17.86 -35.88 7.49
C GLY A 100 -19.06 -35.70 6.54
N TYR A 101 -19.16 -34.50 5.93
CA TYR A 101 -20.37 -34.09 5.24
C TYR A 101 -20.60 -34.94 3.99
N LYS A 102 -21.63 -35.78 4.02
CA LYS A 102 -22.05 -36.56 2.85
C LYS A 102 -22.76 -35.61 1.88
N ILE A 103 -22.26 -35.51 0.64
CA ILE A 103 -22.72 -34.61 -0.43
C ILE A 103 -24.20 -34.85 -0.83
N ASN A 104 -24.84 -35.90 -0.31
CA ASN A 104 -26.17 -36.33 -0.70
C ASN A 104 -27.33 -35.54 -0.05
N LYS A 105 -27.08 -34.31 0.43
CA LYS A 105 -28.09 -33.49 1.12
C LYS A 105 -28.83 -32.58 0.13
N SER A 106 -30.14 -32.45 0.35
CA SER A 106 -31.04 -31.56 -0.39
C SER A 106 -30.58 -30.09 -0.29
N LEU A 107 -30.73 -29.33 -1.38
CA LEU A 107 -30.49 -27.88 -1.47
C LEU A 107 -31.13 -27.07 -0.32
N LEU A 108 -32.21 -27.59 0.29
CA LEU A 108 -32.90 -26.94 1.40
C LEU A 108 -32.03 -26.83 2.66
N GLN A 109 -31.17 -27.81 2.94
CA GLN A 109 -30.28 -27.80 4.12
C GLN A 109 -29.08 -26.85 3.95
N ILE A 110 -28.72 -26.51 2.71
CA ILE A 110 -27.64 -25.56 2.44
C ILE A 110 -28.07 -24.14 2.84
N LYS A 111 -29.37 -23.80 2.72
CA LYS A 111 -29.90 -22.50 3.16
C LYS A 111 -29.72 -22.26 4.66
N GLU A 112 -29.85 -23.28 5.49
CA GLU A 112 -29.71 -23.14 6.95
C GLU A 112 -28.26 -22.81 7.35
N HIS A 113 -27.29 -23.29 6.56
CA HIS A 113 -25.87 -23.07 6.82
C HIS A 113 -25.28 -21.85 6.11
N ILE A 114 -26.03 -21.22 5.20
CA ILE A 114 -25.52 -20.09 4.40
C ILE A 114 -25.12 -18.90 5.28
N ILE A 115 -25.89 -18.65 6.34
CA ILE A 115 -25.62 -17.56 7.28
C ILE A 115 -24.32 -17.81 8.03
N LEU A 116 -24.10 -19.06 8.49
CA LEU A 116 -22.89 -19.44 9.19
C LEU A 116 -21.66 -19.35 8.28
N ILE A 117 -21.77 -19.83 7.04
CA ILE A 117 -20.71 -19.70 6.03
C ILE A 117 -20.39 -18.23 5.79
N TYR A 118 -21.40 -17.38 5.65
CA TYR A 118 -21.20 -15.94 5.45
C TYR A 118 -20.48 -15.29 6.64
N PHE A 119 -20.85 -15.64 7.88
CA PHE A 119 -20.15 -15.15 9.08
C PHE A 119 -18.69 -15.57 9.13
N VAL A 120 -18.39 -16.83 8.78
CA VAL A 120 -17.00 -17.33 8.74
C VAL A 120 -16.20 -16.58 7.67
N LEU A 121 -16.75 -16.38 6.47
CA LEU A 121 -16.10 -15.64 5.39
C LEU A 121 -15.89 -14.16 5.76
N LEU A 122 -16.88 -13.53 6.38
CA LEU A 122 -16.79 -12.16 6.86
C LEU A 122 -15.69 -12.02 7.91
N PHE A 123 -15.64 -12.92 8.87
CA PHE A 123 -14.62 -12.94 9.90
C PHE A 123 -13.22 -13.15 9.29
N LEU A 124 -13.08 -14.12 8.38
CA LEU A 124 -11.83 -14.41 7.68
C LEU A 124 -11.32 -13.20 6.89
N SER A 125 -12.20 -12.55 6.11
CA SER A 125 -11.86 -11.35 5.34
C SER A 125 -11.48 -10.18 6.25
N THR A 126 -12.25 -9.94 7.32
CA THR A 126 -11.99 -8.87 8.29
C THR A 126 -10.65 -9.09 8.97
N SER A 127 -10.41 -10.28 9.51
CA SER A 127 -9.16 -10.62 10.18
C SER A 127 -7.99 -10.51 9.22
N TYR A 128 -8.10 -11.01 7.98
CA TYR A 128 -7.05 -10.88 6.98
C TYR A 128 -6.69 -9.41 6.73
N PHE A 129 -7.66 -8.55 6.41
CA PHE A 129 -7.40 -7.16 6.08
C PHE A 129 -6.87 -6.36 7.27
N VAL A 130 -7.48 -6.51 8.45
CA VAL A 130 -7.10 -5.75 9.65
C VAL A 130 -5.72 -6.17 10.14
N LEU A 131 -5.43 -7.48 10.18
CA LEU A 131 -4.13 -7.96 10.63
C LEU A 131 -3.03 -7.59 9.64
N MET A 132 -3.19 -7.92 8.36
CA MET A 132 -2.18 -7.61 7.36
C MET A 132 -1.91 -6.11 7.26
N GLN A 133 -2.97 -5.30 7.24
CA GLN A 133 -2.80 -3.86 7.11
C GLN A 133 -2.29 -3.20 8.40
N GLY A 134 -2.58 -3.77 9.58
CA GLY A 134 -2.00 -3.33 10.84
C GLY A 134 -0.52 -3.73 11.00
N PHE A 135 -0.10 -4.88 10.46
CA PHE A 135 1.29 -5.33 10.42
C PHE A 135 2.07 -4.71 9.24
N GLY A 136 2.23 -3.39 9.25
CA GLY A 136 3.11 -2.67 8.32
C GLY A 136 2.42 -2.01 7.12
N GLY A 137 1.10 -1.82 7.19
CA GLY A 137 0.36 -1.03 6.19
C GLY A 137 0.17 -1.71 4.83
N ARG A 138 0.37 -3.04 4.74
CA ARG A 138 0.43 -3.79 3.47
C ARG A 138 -0.37 -5.09 3.52
N THR A 139 -1.20 -5.32 2.51
CA THR A 139 -1.85 -6.62 2.24
C THR A 139 -1.01 -7.44 1.27
N MET A 140 -1.22 -8.76 1.14
CA MET A 140 -0.37 -9.58 0.25
C MET A 140 -0.40 -9.09 -1.19
N GLY A 141 -1.56 -8.71 -1.72
CA GLY A 141 -1.67 -8.11 -3.06
C GLY A 141 -0.88 -6.82 -3.20
N LYS A 142 -0.82 -6.00 -2.15
CA LYS A 142 0.02 -4.79 -2.12
C LYS A 142 1.50 -5.12 -1.99
N VAL A 143 1.88 -6.13 -1.22
CA VAL A 143 3.28 -6.60 -1.12
C VAL A 143 3.79 -7.04 -2.49
N ILE A 144 2.99 -7.82 -3.22
CA ILE A 144 3.33 -8.30 -4.57
C ILE A 144 3.58 -7.13 -5.53
N LEU A 145 2.79 -6.07 -5.43
CA LEU A 145 2.93 -4.87 -6.26
C LEU A 145 3.81 -3.78 -5.63
N SER A 146 4.54 -4.10 -4.54
CA SER A 146 5.39 -3.16 -3.80
C SER A 146 4.69 -1.86 -3.36
N LEU A 147 3.38 -1.94 -3.12
CA LEU A 147 2.57 -0.84 -2.63
C LEU A 147 2.58 -0.79 -1.10
N LYS A 148 2.59 0.43 -0.55
CA LYS A 148 2.43 0.67 0.90
C LYS A 148 1.34 1.69 1.13
N VAL A 149 0.55 1.46 2.18
CA VAL A 149 -0.37 2.50 2.65
C VAL A 149 0.32 3.31 3.73
N ILE A 150 0.35 4.62 3.50
CA ILE A 150 1.06 5.59 4.33
C ILE A 150 0.09 6.72 4.66
N LYS A 151 0.18 7.24 5.88
CA LYS A 151 -0.57 8.43 6.30
C LYS A 151 -0.04 9.66 5.58
N LYS A 152 -0.80 10.76 5.61
CA LYS A 152 -0.38 12.04 5.04
C LYS A 152 0.90 12.59 5.71
N GLU A 153 1.13 12.21 6.96
CA GLU A 153 2.30 12.57 7.77
C GLU A 153 3.52 11.68 7.47
N GLY A 154 3.44 10.73 6.55
CA GLY A 154 4.52 9.77 6.27
C GLY A 154 4.54 8.54 7.21
N LEU A 155 3.79 8.59 8.31
CA LEU A 155 3.67 7.48 9.25
C LEU A 155 2.95 6.26 8.64
N GLU A 156 3.36 5.07 9.08
CA GLU A 156 2.65 3.84 8.74
C GLU A 156 1.24 3.81 9.37
N ILE A 157 0.37 3.01 8.78
CA ILE A 157 -0.97 2.79 9.33
C ILE A 157 -0.88 1.75 10.45
N GLY A 158 -1.40 2.10 11.63
CA GLY A 158 -1.55 1.16 12.74
C GLY A 158 -2.80 0.27 12.62
N PHE A 159 -2.98 -0.64 13.58
CA PHE A 159 -4.13 -1.54 13.64
C PHE A 159 -5.46 -0.79 13.78
N VAL A 160 -5.53 0.20 14.66
CA VAL A 160 -6.75 0.97 14.91
C VAL A 160 -7.18 1.73 13.66
N ASP A 161 -6.23 2.39 12.98
CA ASP A 161 -6.49 3.07 11.72
C ASP A 161 -6.94 2.12 10.61
N SER A 162 -6.33 0.93 10.54
CA SER A 162 -6.74 -0.13 9.61
C SER A 162 -8.16 -0.61 9.88
N PHE A 163 -8.51 -0.80 11.14
CA PHE A 163 -9.85 -1.23 11.55
C PHE A 163 -10.91 -0.17 11.22
N ILE A 164 -10.66 1.11 11.56
CA ILE A 164 -11.57 2.22 11.21
C ILE A 164 -11.75 2.31 9.69
N ARG A 165 -10.67 2.13 8.93
CA ARG A 165 -10.73 2.11 7.46
C ARG A 165 -11.58 0.95 6.94
N PHE A 166 -11.46 -0.24 7.53
CA PHE A 166 -12.27 -1.39 7.18
C PHE A 166 -13.76 -1.16 7.50
N ILE A 167 -14.09 -0.63 8.68
CA ILE A 167 -15.47 -0.28 9.05
C ILE A 167 -16.05 0.77 8.09
N ARG A 168 -15.25 1.76 7.68
CA ARG A 168 -15.65 2.76 6.69
C ARG A 168 -15.93 2.12 5.33
N LEU A 169 -15.11 1.17 4.92
CA LEU A 169 -15.32 0.41 3.68
C LEU A 169 -16.62 -0.37 3.74
N LEU A 170 -16.89 -1.10 4.84
CA LEU A 170 -18.15 -1.81 5.04
C LEU A 170 -19.37 -0.89 4.99
N HIS A 171 -19.29 0.31 5.58
CA HIS A 171 -20.38 1.30 5.52
C HIS A 171 -20.58 1.84 4.10
N LEU A 172 -19.50 2.13 3.37
CA LEU A 172 -19.59 2.57 1.98
C LEU A 172 -20.19 1.48 1.08
N ASP A 173 -19.69 0.25 1.21
CA ASP A 173 -20.18 -0.90 0.44
C ASP A 173 -21.65 -1.16 0.72
N SER A 174 -22.10 -1.02 1.97
CA SER A 174 -23.51 -1.15 2.34
C SER A 174 -24.39 -0.14 1.59
N SER A 175 -23.93 1.11 1.43
CA SER A 175 -24.66 2.12 0.65
C SER A 175 -24.64 1.87 -0.86
N CYS A 176 -23.55 1.31 -1.39
CA CYS A 176 -23.48 0.89 -2.79
C CYS A 176 -24.40 -0.30 -3.08
N VAL A 177 -24.42 -1.30 -2.19
CA VAL A 177 -25.33 -2.45 -2.28
C VAL A 177 -26.78 -1.98 -2.19
N PHE A 178 -27.10 -1.07 -1.26
CA PHE A 178 -28.44 -0.49 -1.15
C PHE A 178 -28.84 0.27 -2.43
N GLY A 179 -27.90 1.01 -3.04
CA GLY A 179 -28.10 1.69 -4.32
C GLY A 179 -28.38 0.72 -5.47
N VAL A 180 -27.60 -0.36 -5.60
CA VAL A 180 -27.85 -1.41 -6.60
C VAL A 180 -29.19 -2.10 -6.34
N TYR A 181 -29.51 -2.42 -5.09
CA TYR A 181 -30.77 -3.03 -4.70
C TYR A 181 -31.97 -2.10 -5.02
N MET A 182 -31.84 -0.80 -4.76
CA MET A 182 -32.83 0.22 -5.13
C MET A 182 -33.02 0.31 -6.65
N VAL A 183 -31.93 0.28 -7.43
CA VAL A 183 -32.00 0.27 -8.90
C VAL A 183 -32.69 -0.99 -9.41
N LEU A 184 -32.36 -2.17 -8.88
CA LEU A 184 -33.01 -3.43 -9.24
C LEU A 184 -34.50 -3.45 -8.87
N TYR A 185 -34.86 -2.93 -7.69
CA TYR A 185 -36.27 -2.76 -7.32
C TYR A 185 -37.00 -1.79 -8.22
N ARG A 186 -36.36 -0.67 -8.60
CA ARG A 186 -36.93 0.31 -9.51
C ARG A 186 -37.14 -0.29 -10.89
N LEU A 187 -36.19 -1.07 -11.41
CA LEU A 187 -36.34 -1.78 -12.68
C LEU A 187 -37.48 -2.82 -12.65
N LYS A 188 -37.63 -3.55 -11.53
CA LYS A 188 -38.73 -4.51 -11.35
C LYS A 188 -40.10 -3.83 -11.22
N PHE A 189 -40.16 -2.63 -10.62
CA PHE A 189 -41.41 -1.89 -10.42
C PHE A 189 -41.81 -1.03 -11.63
N SER A 190 -40.86 -0.61 -12.47
CA SER A 190 -41.11 0.15 -13.71
C SER A 190 -41.70 -0.68 -14.86
N GLY A 191 -42.14 -1.93 -14.62
CA GLY A 191 -42.98 -2.67 -15.57
C GLY A 191 -42.32 -3.03 -16.90
N LEU A 192 -40.99 -3.25 -16.92
CA LEU A 192 -40.24 -3.69 -18.10
C LEU A 192 -40.06 -5.22 -18.16
N ALA A 193 -41.05 -5.97 -17.66
CA ALA A 193 -41.17 -7.42 -17.80
C ALA A 193 -42.58 -7.77 -18.30
#